data_AF-A0A917QZ86-F1
#
_entry.id   AF-A0A917QZ86-F1
#
_cell.length_a   1.000
_cell.length_b   1.000
_cell.length_c   1.000
_cell.angle_alpha   90.00
_cell.angle_beta   90.00
_cell.angle_gamma   90.00
#
_symmetry.space_group_name_H-M   'P 1'
#
loop_
_entity.id
_entity.type
_entity.pdbx_description
1 polymer ?
#
loop_
_entity_poly.entity_id
_entity_poly.type
_entity_poly.pdbx_seq_one_letter_code
_entity_poly.pdbx_strand_id
1 'polypeptide(L)'
;MPNIVVCGHSHCGAVQGLMREQNVQTLPLVRHWLSRAGHRTRTDEPWQPQGLGEDPVAVTQQHVLIQLDHLRSYPFIARRLSSGRLRLHAWYYTVETGEVLAAASGRRTFKPL
;
A
#
# COMPACT_ATOMS: atom_id res chain seq x y z
N MET A 1 -6.88 8.49 -19.07
CA MET A 1 -5.92 7.54 -18.48
C MET A 1 -6.59 6.19 -18.27
N PRO A 2 -6.17 5.14 -18.99
CA PRO A 2 -6.75 3.80 -18.89
C PRO A 2 -6.14 2.91 -17.79
N ASN A 3 -4.98 3.28 -17.23
CA ASN A 3 -4.30 2.50 -16.20
C ASN A 3 -3.86 3.41 -15.05
N ILE A 4 -3.97 2.91 -13.83
CA ILE A 4 -3.34 3.47 -12.63
C ILE A 4 -2.52 2.36 -12.01
N VAL A 5 -1.28 2.66 -11.65
CA VAL A 5 -0.39 1.75 -10.92
C VAL A 5 -0.20 2.31 -9.52
N VAL A 6 -0.45 1.49 -8.51
CA VAL A 6 0.04 1.73 -7.15
C VAL A 6 1.33 0.92 -7.00
N CYS A 7 2.45 1.61 -6.85
CA CYS A 7 3.77 1.00 -6.77
C CYS A 7 4.34 1.20 -5.36
N GLY A 8 4.58 0.10 -4.65
CA GLY A 8 5.41 0.08 -3.45
C GLY A 8 6.85 -0.23 -3.83
N HIS A 9 7.79 -0.07 -2.90
CA HIS A 9 9.20 -0.35 -3.18
C HIS A 9 9.96 -0.86 -1.95
N SER A 10 11.09 -1.53 -2.18
CA SER A 10 12.01 -1.94 -1.12
C SER A 10 12.51 -0.71 -0.34
N HIS A 11 12.86 -0.94 0.93
CA HIS A 11 13.34 0.10 1.85
C HIS A 11 12.42 1.32 2.03
N CYS A 12 11.10 1.16 1.85
CA CYS A 12 10.16 2.26 2.05
C CYS A 12 10.13 2.72 3.51
N GLY A 13 10.68 3.91 3.79
CA GLY A 13 10.71 4.49 5.13
C GLY A 13 9.31 4.72 5.72
N ALA A 14 8.30 5.01 4.89
CA ALA A 14 6.92 5.11 5.32
C ALA A 14 6.38 3.77 5.85
N VAL A 15 6.66 2.66 5.14
CA VAL A 15 6.28 1.32 5.57
C VAL A 15 7.06 0.90 6.81
N GLN A 16 8.34 1.23 6.92
CA GLN A 16 9.12 1.01 8.14
C GLN A 16 8.55 1.80 9.33
N GLY A 17 8.05 3.02 9.10
CA GLY A 17 7.31 3.79 10.09
C GLY A 17 5.97 3.13 10.47
N LEU A 18 5.29 2.50 9.50
CA LEU A 18 4.07 1.71 9.75
C LEU A 18 4.34 0.42 10.55
N MET A 19 5.52 -0.17 10.42
CA MET A 19 5.89 -1.37 11.17
C MET A 19 6.39 -1.04 12.57
N ARG A 20 7.02 0.13 12.77
CA ARG A 20 7.62 0.55 14.04
C ARG A 20 7.45 2.06 14.23
N GLU A 21 6.56 2.45 15.15
CA GLU A 21 6.30 3.87 15.47
C GLU A 21 7.56 4.62 15.89
N GLN A 22 8.49 3.93 16.56
CA GLN A 22 9.75 4.50 17.02
C GLN A 22 10.51 5.19 15.88
N ASN A 23 10.40 4.69 14.65
CA ASN A 23 11.06 5.25 13.47
C ASN A 23 10.53 6.64 13.07
N VAL A 24 9.34 7.02 13.53
CA VAL A 24 8.68 8.29 13.18
C VAL A 24 8.28 9.12 14.40
N GLN A 25 8.78 8.77 15.59
CA GLN A 25 8.43 9.45 16.85
C GLN A 25 8.72 10.96 16.82
N THR A 26 9.82 11.36 16.19
CA THR A 26 10.23 12.77 16.06
C THR A 26 9.57 13.48 14.88
N LEU A 27 8.71 12.80 14.12
CA LEU A 27 8.09 13.28 12.89
C LEU A 27 6.55 13.30 13.02
N PRO A 28 5.97 14.24 13.79
CA PRO A 28 4.54 14.22 14.15
C PRO A 28 3.60 14.29 12.95
N LEU A 29 3.98 15.05 11.90
CA LEU A 29 3.19 15.14 10.67
C LEU A 29 3.19 13.83 9.88
N VAL A 30 4.35 13.16 9.82
CA VAL A 30 4.48 11.85 9.17
C VAL A 30 3.66 10.82 9.94
N ARG A 31 3.76 10.81 11.26
CA ARG A 31 2.95 9.92 12.10
C ARG A 31 1.45 10.15 11.89
N HIS A 32 0.99 11.41 11.88
CA HIS A 32 -0.41 11.73 11.62
C HIS A 32 -0.86 11.23 10.23
N TRP A 33 -0.04 11.45 9.20
CA TRP A 33 -0.32 10.98 7.85
C TRP A 33 -0.39 9.44 7.76
N LEU A 34 0.60 8.74 8.33
CA LEU A 34 0.65 7.27 8.37
C LEU A 34 -0.53 6.66 9.12
N SER A 35 -1.05 7.36 10.13
CA SER A 35 -2.23 6.93 10.87
C SER A 35 -3.49 6.78 10.00
N ARG A 36 -3.50 7.39 8.81
CA ARG A 36 -4.58 7.34 7.82
C ARG A 36 -4.31 6.35 6.68
N ALA A 37 -3.25 5.56 6.77
CA ALA A 37 -2.82 4.64 5.71
C ALA A 37 -3.71 3.41 5.50
N GLY A 38 -4.77 3.23 6.29
CA GLY A 38 -5.72 2.10 6.15
C GLY A 38 -5.34 0.84 6.93
N HIS A 39 -4.38 0.93 7.85
CA HIS A 39 -3.98 -0.15 8.76
C HIS A 39 -4.74 -0.14 10.09
N ARG A 40 -5.97 0.40 10.10
CA ARG A 40 -6.84 0.43 11.27
C ARG A 40 -8.12 -0.35 10.99
N THR A 41 -8.56 -1.13 11.97
CA THR A 41 -9.86 -1.82 11.94
C THR A 41 -11.02 -0.84 12.11
N ARG A 42 -10.83 0.22 12.90
CA ARG A 42 -11.82 1.30 13.12
C ARG A 42 -11.16 2.68 13.09
N THR A 43 -11.91 3.71 12.73
CA THR A 43 -11.42 5.09 12.61
C THR A 43 -11.03 5.72 13.94
N ASP A 44 -11.64 5.27 15.03
CA ASP A 44 -11.46 5.73 16.41
C ASP A 44 -10.33 5.01 17.17
N GLU A 45 -9.80 3.90 16.64
CA GLU A 45 -8.70 3.20 17.31
C GLU A 45 -7.33 3.87 17.08
N PRO A 46 -6.44 3.83 18.08
CA PRO A 46 -5.04 4.14 17.90
C PRO A 46 -4.47 3.31 16.74
N TRP A 47 -3.61 3.91 15.94
CA TRP A 47 -2.85 3.11 14.99
C TRP A 47 -1.95 2.17 15.79
N GLN A 48 -2.13 0.85 15.59
CA GLN A 48 -1.31 -0.17 16.20
C GLN A 48 -0.32 -0.66 15.14
N PRO A 49 0.97 -0.27 15.20
CA PRO A 49 2.00 -0.88 14.35
C PRO A 49 2.09 -2.39 14.56
N GLN A 50 1.67 -2.89 15.73
CA GLN A 50 1.64 -4.31 16.03
C GLN A 50 0.66 -5.05 15.12
N GLY A 51 1.14 -6.12 14.49
CA GLY A 51 0.30 -7.03 13.69
C GLY A 51 0.46 -6.92 12.16
N LEU A 52 1.30 -6.01 11.66
CA LEU A 52 1.64 -5.99 10.22
C LEU A 52 2.58 -7.13 9.80
N GLY A 53 3.31 -7.71 10.75
CA GLY A 53 4.37 -8.69 10.49
C GLY A 53 5.75 -8.06 10.49
N GLU A 54 6.79 -8.90 10.35
CA GLU A 54 8.19 -8.46 10.47
C GLU A 54 8.90 -8.30 9.13
N ASP A 55 8.36 -8.85 8.04
CA ASP A 55 8.94 -8.75 6.70
C ASP A 55 8.50 -7.44 6.00
N PRO A 56 9.40 -6.48 5.77
CA PRO A 56 9.07 -5.22 5.11
C PRO A 56 8.57 -5.41 3.68
N VAL A 57 8.98 -6.48 2.99
CA VAL A 57 8.52 -6.78 1.63
C VAL A 57 7.04 -7.14 1.66
N ALA A 58 6.66 -8.11 2.49
CA ALA A 58 5.27 -8.50 2.68
C ALA A 58 4.39 -7.34 3.14
N VAL A 59 4.85 -6.52 4.10
CA VAL A 59 4.08 -5.36 4.58
C VAL A 59 3.92 -4.32 3.48
N THR A 60 4.95 -4.05 2.68
CA THR A 60 4.86 -3.11 1.56
C THR A 60 3.85 -3.60 0.52
N GLN A 61 3.91 -4.88 0.15
CA GLN A 61 2.96 -5.50 -0.78
C GLN A 61 1.52 -5.41 -0.26
N GLN A 62 1.30 -5.69 1.04
CA GLN A 62 0.00 -5.53 1.68
C GLN A 62 -0.46 -4.07 1.67
N HIS A 63 0.44 -3.12 1.97
CA HIS A 63 0.12 -1.69 1.97
C HIS A 63 -0.31 -1.20 0.58
N VAL A 64 0.36 -1.66 -0.48
CA VAL A 64 -0.03 -1.39 -1.87
C VAL A 64 -1.45 -1.87 -2.15
N LEU A 65 -1.81 -3.09 -1.71
CA LEU A 65 -3.16 -3.63 -1.89
C LEU A 65 -4.22 -2.81 -1.13
N ILE A 66 -3.91 -2.34 0.09
CA ILE A 66 -4.80 -1.45 0.84
C ILE A 66 -5.01 -0.11 0.11
N GLN A 67 -3.96 0.47 -0.48
CA GLN A 67 -4.11 1.71 -1.25
C GLN A 67 -4.92 1.50 -2.53
N LEU A 68 -4.84 0.32 -3.15
CA LEU A 68 -5.73 -0.08 -4.23
C LEU A 68 -7.20 -0.14 -3.79
N ASP A 69 -7.48 -0.68 -2.60
CA ASP A 69 -8.83 -0.70 -2.04
C ASP A 69 -9.35 0.71 -1.72
N HIS A 70 -8.48 1.61 -1.23
CA HIS A 70 -8.81 3.02 -1.11
C HIS A 70 -9.16 3.64 -2.46
N LEU A 71 -8.40 3.37 -3.53
CA LEU A 71 -8.74 3.87 -4.86
C LEU A 71 -10.10 3.35 -5.34
N ARG A 72 -10.42 2.07 -5.07
CA ARG A 72 -11.71 1.47 -5.43
C ARG A 72 -12.90 2.12 -4.73
N SER A 73 -12.71 2.71 -3.54
CA SER A 73 -13.80 3.36 -2.80
C SER A 73 -14.24 4.70 -3.41
N TYR A 74 -13.42 5.34 -4.25
CA TYR A 74 -13.80 6.59 -4.91
C TYR A 74 -14.85 6.35 -6.01
N PRO A 75 -16.03 7.03 -5.97
CA PRO A 75 -17.12 6.77 -6.92
C PRO A 75 -16.72 6.92 -8.39
N PHE A 76 -15.82 7.87 -8.70
CA PHE A 76 -15.37 8.12 -10.07
C PHE A 76 -14.36 7.07 -10.59
N ILE A 77 -13.66 6.38 -9.68
CA ILE A 77 -12.79 5.23 -10.00
C ILE A 77 -13.67 4.01 -10.17
N ALA A 78 -14.55 3.72 -9.21
CA ALA A 78 -15.49 2.59 -9.25
C ALA A 78 -16.30 2.56 -10.57
N ARG A 79 -16.84 3.71 -10.98
CA ARG A 79 -17.57 3.84 -12.26
C ARG A 79 -16.71 3.54 -13.48
N ARG A 80 -15.42 3.89 -13.46
CA ARG A 80 -14.51 3.63 -14.59
C ARG A 80 -14.09 2.17 -14.63
N LEU A 81 -13.88 1.55 -13.46
CA LEU A 81 -13.62 0.11 -13.34
C LEU A 81 -14.80 -0.71 -13.86
N SER A 82 -16.02 -0.41 -13.41
CA SER A 82 -17.22 -1.14 -13.86
C SER A 82 -17.49 -1.00 -15.35
N SER A 83 -17.16 0.16 -15.93
CA SER A 83 -17.25 0.37 -17.39
C SER A 83 -16.09 -0.22 -18.21
N GLY A 84 -15.12 -0.89 -17.58
CA GLY A 84 -13.94 -1.45 -18.25
C GLY A 84 -12.95 -0.41 -18.80
N ARG A 85 -13.13 0.89 -18.50
CA ARG A 85 -12.32 2.00 -19.01
C ARG A 85 -11.09 2.32 -18.15
N LEU A 86 -10.94 1.65 -17.02
CA LEU A 86 -9.81 1.80 -16.11
C LEU A 86 -9.38 0.42 -15.61
N ARG A 87 -8.08 0.22 -15.50
CA ARG A 87 -7.45 -0.90 -14.79
C ARG A 87 -6.57 -0.36 -13.67
N LEU A 88 -6.62 -1.00 -12.52
CA LEU A 88 -5.69 -0.73 -11.42
C LEU A 88 -4.67 -1.87 -11.32
N HIS A 89 -3.41 -1.52 -11.10
CA HIS A 89 -2.31 -2.46 -10.99
C HIS A 89 -1.58 -2.27 -9.65
N ALA A 90 -1.13 -3.38 -9.07
CA ALA A 90 -0.35 -3.40 -7.83
C ALA A 90 1.07 -3.83 -8.17
N TRP A 91 2.05 -2.93 -8.00
CA TRP A 91 3.46 -3.21 -8.26
C TRP A 91 4.28 -3.11 -6.98
N TYR A 92 5.35 -3.88 -6.94
CA TYR A 92 6.42 -3.80 -5.95
C TYR A 92 7.76 -3.72 -6.69
N TYR A 93 8.51 -2.67 -6.44
CA TYR A 93 9.80 -2.39 -7.07
C TYR A 93 10.96 -2.65 -6.10
N THR A 94 11.89 -3.49 -6.49
CA THR A 94 13.13 -3.72 -5.73
C THR A 94 14.20 -2.73 -6.20
N VAL A 95 14.50 -1.72 -5.38
CA VAL A 95 15.41 -0.62 -5.69
C VAL A 95 16.81 -1.12 -6.03
N GLU A 96 17.27 -2.17 -5.36
CA GLU A 96 18.62 -2.71 -5.48
C GLU A 96 18.85 -3.43 -6.81
N THR A 97 17.82 -4.10 -7.34
CA THR A 97 17.93 -4.94 -8.55
C THR A 97 17.24 -4.32 -9.77
N GLY A 98 16.36 -3.34 -9.56
CA GLY A 98 15.50 -2.81 -10.59
C GLY A 98 14.30 -3.70 -10.94
N GLU A 99 14.12 -4.83 -10.24
CA GLU A 99 13.04 -5.78 -10.52
C GLU A 99 11.68 -5.20 -10.15
N VAL A 100 10.66 -5.46 -10.98
CA VAL A 100 9.27 -5.14 -10.69
C VAL A 100 8.48 -6.42 -10.58
N LEU A 101 7.78 -6.58 -9.45
CA LEU A 101 6.79 -7.61 -9.26
C LEU A 101 5.38 -7.01 -9.39
N ALA A 102 4.46 -7.71 -10.04
CA ALA A 102 3.06 -7.35 -10.13
C ALA A 102 2.16 -8.36 -9.40
N ALA A 103 1.14 -7.86 -8.71
CA ALA A 103 0.12 -8.71 -8.12
C ALA A 103 -0.79 -9.31 -9.20
N ALA A 104 -1.03 -10.63 -9.11
CA ALA A 104 -2.01 -11.26 -9.97
C ALA A 104 -3.43 -10.77 -9.64
N SER A 105 -4.27 -10.58 -10.67
CA SER A 105 -5.66 -10.13 -10.51
C SER A 105 -6.41 -10.94 -9.44
N GLY A 106 -6.86 -10.27 -8.38
CA GLY A 106 -7.63 -10.88 -7.29
C GLY A 106 -6.82 -11.75 -6.32
N ARG A 107 -5.49 -11.77 -6.41
CA ARG A 107 -4.61 -12.54 -5.52
C ARG A 107 -3.62 -11.63 -4.79
N ARG A 108 -3.20 -12.06 -3.60
CA ARG A 108 -2.16 -11.39 -2.79
C ARG A 108 -0.73 -11.77 -3.19
N THR A 109 -0.57 -12.53 -4.27
CA THR A 109 0.74 -13.01 -4.74
C THR A 109 1.32 -12.10 -5.80
N PHE A 110 2.53 -11.62 -5.54
CA PHE A 110 3.34 -10.82 -6.46
C PHE A 110 4.29 -11.74 -7.25
N LYS A 111 4.43 -11.48 -8.55
CA LYS A 111 5.34 -12.22 -9.45
C LYS A 111 6.09 -11.24 -10.35
N PRO A 112 7.29 -11.59 -10.85
CA PRO A 112 7.99 -10.76 -11.82
C PRO A 112 7.08 -10.36 -12.98
N LEU A 113 7.11 -9.07 -13.32
CA LEU A 113 6.32 -8.46 -14.40
C LEU A 113 6.78 -8.94 -15.78
#